data_AF-A0A517R364-F1
#
_entry.id   AF-A0A517R364-F1
#
_cell.length_a   1.000
_cell.length_b   1.000
_cell.length_c   1.000
_cell.angle_alpha   90.00
_cell.angle_beta   90.00
_cell.angle_gamma   90.00
#
_symmetry.space_group_name_H-M   'P 1'
#
loop_
_entity.id
_entity.type
_entity.pdbx_description
1 polymer ?
#
loop_
_entity_poly.entity_id
_entity_poly.type
_entity_poly.pdbx_seq_one_letter_code
_entity_poly.pdbx_strand_id
1 'polypeptide(L)'
;MPSEVQLIDALKEVIDPELMVNIVDLGLVYEVEQAEGEPKVNVEMTLTSPACPAGPQIISQSKAALERLEGVDEADIKLVMDPPWSPERMTDDARDQLGIF
;
A
#
# COMPACT_ATOMS: atom_id res chain seq x y z
N MET A 1 7.58 17.34 -6.38
CA MET A 1 6.64 16.21 -6.48
C MET A 1 7.47 14.95 -6.45
N PRO A 2 7.16 14.00 -5.55
CA PRO A 2 7.84 12.72 -5.51
C PRO A 2 7.61 11.93 -6.81
N SER A 3 8.60 11.14 -7.19
CA SER A 3 8.43 10.14 -8.26
C SER A 3 7.59 8.95 -7.78
N GLU A 4 7.01 8.19 -8.70
CA GLU A 4 6.28 6.95 -8.40
C GLU A 4 7.10 6.00 -7.51
N VAL A 5 8.40 5.87 -7.80
CA VAL A 5 9.33 5.06 -6.99
C VAL A 5 9.39 5.54 -5.54
N GLN A 6 9.38 6.85 -5.29
CA GLN A 6 9.38 7.39 -3.93
C GLN A 6 8.05 7.18 -3.21
N LEU A 7 6.93 7.23 -3.93
CA LEU A 7 5.61 6.91 -3.37
C LEU A 7 5.55 5.45 -2.94
N ILE A 8 6.03 4.54 -3.80
CA ILE A 8 6.12 3.10 -3.51
C ILE A 8 7.06 2.83 -2.33
N ASP A 9 8.22 3.49 -2.28
CA ASP A 9 9.18 3.33 -1.18
C ASP A 9 8.60 3.78 0.17
N ALA A 10 7.86 4.89 0.20
CA ALA A 10 7.13 5.31 1.40
C ALA A 10 6.06 4.30 1.82
N LEU A 11 5.33 3.70 0.88
CA LEU A 11 4.34 2.66 1.18
C LEU A 11 4.98 1.36 1.67
N LYS A 12 6.25 1.06 1.33
CA LYS A 12 7.00 -0.08 1.90
C LYS A 12 7.28 0.06 3.40
N GLU A 13 7.24 1.27 3.96
CA GLU A 13 7.36 1.48 5.41
C GLU A 13 6.13 0.96 6.18
N VAL A 14 5.00 0.77 5.49
CA VAL A 14 3.75 0.32 6.11
C VAL A 14 3.73 -1.20 6.18
N ILE A 15 3.72 -1.72 7.40
CA ILE A 15 3.76 -3.16 7.69
C ILE A 15 2.37 -3.64 8.09
N ASP A 16 1.93 -4.74 7.49
CA ASP A 16 0.73 -5.45 7.95
C ASP A 16 1.02 -6.07 9.32
N PRO A 17 0.28 -5.71 10.39
CA PRO A 17 0.58 -6.16 11.75
C PRO A 17 0.27 -7.66 11.98
N GLU A 18 -0.50 -8.29 11.10
CA GLU A 18 -0.84 -9.72 11.19
C GLU A 18 0.22 -10.58 10.51
N LEU A 19 0.66 -10.17 9.32
CA LEU A 19 1.64 -10.91 8.51
C LEU A 19 3.10 -10.49 8.73
N MET A 20 3.32 -9.33 9.36
CA MET A 20 4.65 -8.74 9.58
C MET A 20 5.46 -8.48 8.30
N VAL A 21 4.77 -8.31 7.16
CA VAL A 21 5.33 -7.98 5.84
C VAL A 21 4.75 -6.65 5.37
N ASN A 22 5.50 -5.90 4.57
CA ASN A 22 5.01 -4.62 4.04
C ASN A 22 3.91 -4.80 2.99
N ILE A 23 3.02 -3.81 2.90
CA ILE A 23 1.84 -3.87 2.05
C ILE A 23 2.16 -3.90 0.54
N VAL A 24 3.34 -3.41 0.15
CA VAL A 24 3.79 -3.42 -1.26
C VAL A 24 4.24 -4.83 -1.66
N ASP A 25 5.08 -5.46 -0.85
CA ASP A 25 5.58 -6.82 -1.11
C ASP A 25 4.48 -7.87 -0.92
N LEU A 26 3.48 -7.60 -0.07
CA LEU A 26 2.24 -8.39 -0.01
C LEU A 26 1.36 -8.23 -1.27
N GLY A 27 1.65 -7.27 -2.14
CA GLY A 27 0.84 -6.99 -3.33
C GLY A 27 -0.55 -6.43 -3.00
N LEU A 28 -0.67 -5.70 -1.89
CA LEU A 28 -1.92 -5.03 -1.49
C LEU A 28 -2.11 -3.70 -2.21
N VAL A 29 -1.03 -3.04 -2.62
CA VAL A 29 -1.07 -1.79 -3.39
C VAL A 29 -1.24 -2.13 -4.87
N TYR A 30 -2.34 -1.69 -5.48
CA TYR A 30 -2.64 -1.96 -6.89
C TYR A 30 -2.21 -0.80 -7.78
N GLU A 31 -2.46 0.42 -7.33
CA GLU A 31 -2.14 1.63 -8.07
C GLU A 31 -1.74 2.73 -7.10
N VAL A 32 -0.77 3.54 -7.49
CA VAL A 32 -0.39 4.77 -6.81
C VAL A 32 -0.07 5.82 -7.86
N GLU A 33 -0.80 6.92 -7.84
CA GLU A 33 -0.67 7.99 -8.82
C GLU A 33 -0.70 9.36 -8.18
N GLN A 34 0.07 10.28 -8.76
CA GLN A 34 0.01 11.71 -8.47
C GLN A 34 -0.05 12.44 -9.81
N ALA A 35 -1.16 13.13 -10.06
CA ALA A 35 -1.32 13.91 -11.28
C ALA A 35 -0.31 15.07 -11.34
N GLU A 36 0.17 15.39 -12.54
CA GLU A 36 1.21 16.40 -12.72
C GLU A 36 0.73 17.78 -12.25
N GLY A 37 1.45 18.36 -11.31
CA GLY A 37 1.14 19.66 -10.71
C GLY A 37 0.10 19.60 -9.59
N GLU A 38 -0.43 18.42 -9.25
CA GLU A 38 -1.36 18.26 -8.13
C GLU A 38 -0.63 17.82 -6.86
N PRO A 39 -0.93 18.41 -5.70
CA PRO A 39 -0.32 18.00 -4.43
C PRO A 39 -1.00 16.76 -3.83
N LYS A 40 -2.00 16.19 -4.50
CA LYS A 40 -2.79 15.05 -4.02
C LYS A 40 -2.26 13.75 -4.63
N VAL A 41 -2.07 12.74 -3.78
CA VAL A 41 -1.75 11.36 -4.20
C VAL A 41 -3.00 10.49 -4.05
N ASN A 42 -3.31 9.71 -5.07
CA ASN A 42 -4.37 8.70 -5.02
C ASN A 42 -3.72 7.31 -4.97
N VAL A 43 -4.22 6.45 -4.09
CA VAL A 43 -3.78 5.07 -3.97
C VAL A 43 -5.00 4.17 -4.03
N GLU A 44 -4.98 3.20 -4.94
CA GLU A 44 -5.91 2.07 -4.91
C GLU A 44 -5.21 0.88 -4.27
N MET A 45 -5.77 0.38 -3.18
CA MET A 45 -5.23 -0.78 -2.49
C MET A 45 -6.34 -1.72 -2.03
N THR A 46 -5.96 -2.94 -1.69
CA THR A 46 -6.86 -3.96 -1.16
C THR A 46 -6.39 -4.45 0.19
N LEU A 47 -7.16 -5.36 0.79
CA LEU A 47 -6.80 -6.05 2.02
C LEU A 47 -6.76 -7.56 1.77
N THR A 48 -5.97 -8.26 2.57
CA THR A 48 -5.93 -9.74 2.56
C THR A 48 -7.28 -10.36 2.88
N SER A 49 -8.18 -9.62 3.56
CA SER A 49 -9.55 -10.04 3.85
C SER A 49 -10.50 -8.84 4.00
N PRO A 50 -11.76 -8.95 3.57
CA PRO A 50 -12.75 -7.85 3.61
C PRO A 50 -13.12 -7.40 5.04
N ALA A 51 -12.87 -8.24 6.04
CA ALA A 51 -13.12 -7.96 7.45
C ALA A 51 -11.82 -7.80 8.27
N CYS A 52 -10.70 -7.46 7.61
CA CYS A 52 -9.42 -7.36 8.31
C CYS A 52 -9.48 -6.23 9.36
N PRO A 53 -9.31 -6.53 10.67
CA PRO A 53 -9.38 -5.53 11.72
C PRO A 53 -8.25 -4.49 11.62
N ALA A 54 -7.14 -4.85 10.97
CA ALA A 54 -6.01 -3.97 10.72
C ALA A 54 -6.23 -2.99 9.55
N GLY A 55 -7.29 -3.15 8.75
CA GLY A 55 -7.54 -2.32 7.57
C GLY A 55 -7.48 -0.81 7.83
N PRO A 56 -8.23 -0.27 8.81
CA PRO A 56 -8.18 1.16 9.14
C PRO A 56 -6.80 1.65 9.59
N GLN A 57 -6.04 0.79 10.28
CA GLN A 57 -4.68 1.11 10.71
C GLN A 57 -3.73 1.20 9.51
N ILE A 58 -3.79 0.23 8.60
CA ILE A 58 -3.00 0.21 7.37
C ILE A 58 -3.28 1.46 6.53
N ILE A 59 -4.57 1.79 6.32
CA ILE A 59 -4.98 3.00 5.59
C ILE A 59 -4.39 4.27 6.21
N SER A 60 -4.51 4.40 7.53
CA SER A 60 -3.99 5.56 8.26
C SER A 60 -2.46 5.67 8.14
N GLN A 61 -1.75 4.55 8.25
CA GLN A 61 -0.30 4.49 8.11
C GLN A 61 0.15 4.79 6.68
N SER A 62 -0.52 4.27 5.66
CA SER A 62 -0.26 4.58 4.24
C SER A 62 -0.44 6.05 3.95
N LYS A 63 -1.55 6.63 4.43
CA LYS A 63 -1.81 8.07 4.30
C LYS A 63 -0.68 8.88 4.94
N ALA A 64 -0.35 8.58 6.20
CA ALA A 64 0.71 9.28 6.92
C ALA A 64 2.11 9.06 6.33
N ALA A 65 2.37 7.94 5.65
CA ALA A 65 3.64 7.70 4.97
C ALA A 65 3.79 8.57 3.72
N LEU A 66 2.73 8.70 2.94
CA LEU A 66 2.73 9.51 1.73
C LEU A 66 2.74 11.01 2.04
N GLU A 67 1.96 11.47 3.02
CA GLU A 67 1.90 12.88 3.44
C GLU A 67 3.20 13.37 4.11
N ARG A 68 4.14 12.47 4.43
CA ARG A 68 5.49 12.84 4.88
C ARG A 68 6.42 13.25 3.72
N LEU A 69 6.06 12.95 2.47
CA LEU A 69 6.87 13.28 1.30
C LEU A 69 6.70 14.75 0.90
N GLU A 70 7.81 15.40 0.57
CA GLU A 70 7.77 16.78 0.10
C GLU A 70 7.02 16.90 -1.24
N GLY A 71 5.95 17.71 -1.25
CA GLY A 71 5.08 17.87 -2.42
C GLY A 71 3.85 16.97 -2.44
N VAL A 72 3.50 16.36 -1.30
CA VAL A 72 2.22 15.70 -1.05
C VAL A 72 1.51 16.44 0.09
N ASP A 73 0.39 17.10 -0.20
CA ASP A 73 -0.46 17.77 0.81
C ASP A 73 -1.56 16.84 1.34
N GLU A 74 -2.06 15.94 0.50
CA GLU A 74 -3.12 14.99 0.84
C GLU A 74 -2.89 13.65 0.15
N ALA A 75 -3.03 12.55 0.90
CA ALA A 75 -3.14 11.22 0.33
C ALA A 75 -4.55 10.65 0.51
N ASP A 76 -5.15 10.23 -0.60
CA ASP A 76 -6.45 9.54 -0.66
C ASP A 76 -6.23 8.05 -0.91
N ILE A 77 -6.66 7.24 0.05
CA ILE A 77 -6.50 5.78 0.01
C ILE A 77 -7.87 5.17 -0.24
N LYS A 78 -8.03 4.56 -1.40
CA LYS A 78 -9.26 3.89 -1.81
C LYS A 78 -9.09 2.38 -1.69
N LEU A 79 -9.94 1.78 -0.85
CA LEU A 79 -10.03 0.33 -0.76
C LEU A 79 -10.86 -0.24 -1.91
N VAL A 80 -10.24 -1.08 -2.72
CA VAL A 80 -10.89 -1.84 -3.79
C VAL A 80 -11.01 -3.32 -3.40
N MET A 81 -12.20 -3.87 -3.63
CA MET A 81 -12.49 -5.30 -3.37
C MET A 81 -12.42 -6.16 -4.64
N ASP A 82 -12.39 -5.52 -5.81
CA ASP A 82 -12.28 -6.18 -7.10
C ASP A 82 -11.08 -5.59 -7.86
N PRO A 83 -10.14 -6.43 -8.35
CA PRO A 83 -10.06 -7.87 -8.12
C PRO A 83 -9.71 -8.21 -6.66
N PRO A 84 -10.18 -9.36 -6.11
CA PRO A 84 -9.82 -9.78 -4.77
C PRO A 84 -8.31 -10.08 -4.67
N TRP A 85 -7.76 -9.88 -3.48
CA TRP A 85 -6.38 -10.25 -3.21
C TRP A 85 -6.17 -11.76 -3.27
N SER A 86 -5.01 -12.19 -3.78
CA SER A 86 -4.54 -13.58 -3.77
C SER A 86 -3.06 -13.60 -3.38
N PRO A 87 -2.58 -14.62 -2.63
CA PRO A 87 -1.15 -14.83 -2.36
C PRO A 87 -0.27 -14.78 -3.62
N GLU A 88 -0.82 -15.08 -4.79
CA GLU A 88 -0.12 -14.98 -6.07
C GLU A 88 0.32 -13.54 -6.43
N ARG A 89 -0.18 -12.52 -5.74
CA ARG A 89 0.23 -11.13 -5.91
C ARG A 89 1.48 -10.76 -5.10
N MET A 90 1.86 -11.59 -4.14
CA MET A 90 3.05 -11.36 -3.31
C MET A 90 4.31 -11.50 -4.15
N THR A 91 5.31 -10.69 -3.83
CA THR A 91 6.67 -10.84 -4.36
C THR A 91 7.27 -12.18 -3.91
N ASP A 92 8.24 -12.70 -4.67
CA ASP A 92 8.95 -13.95 -4.31
C ASP A 92 9.53 -13.90 -2.89
N ASP A 93 10.07 -12.73 -2.49
CA ASP A 93 10.65 -12.53 -1.17
C ASP A 93 9.59 -12.61 -0.05
N ALA A 94 8.43 -11.97 -0.22
CA ALA A 94 7.33 -12.07 0.73
C ALA A 94 6.77 -13.49 0.85
N ARG A 95 6.73 -14.24 -0.27
CA ARG A 95 6.32 -15.65 -0.27
C ARG A 95 7.30 -16.53 0.52
N ASP A 96 8.60 -16.34 0.32
CA ASP A 96 9.64 -17.06 1.05
C ASP A 96 9.57 -16.76 2.55
N GLN A 97 9.42 -15.48 2.93
CA GLN A 97 9.26 -15.06 4.33
C GLN A 97 8.06 -15.72 5.02
N LEU A 98 6.94 -15.88 4.31
CA LEU A 98 5.73 -16.52 4.83
C LEU A 98 5.73 -18.05 4.67
N GLY A 99 6.74 -18.63 4.03
CA GLY A 99 6.83 -20.06 3.77
C GLY A 99 5.76 -20.58 2.81
N ILE A 100 5.33 -19.74 1.86
CA ILE A 100 4.32 -20.07 0.85
C ILE A 100 5.05 -20.39 -0.46
N PHE A 101 4.95 -21.64 -0.92
CA PHE A 101 5.59 -22.17 -2.13
C PHE A 101 4.58 -22.53 -3.22
#